data_AF-A0A9D1XDX4-F1
#
_entry.id   AF-A0A9D1XDX4-F1
#
_cell.length_a   1.000
_cell.length_b   1.000
_cell.length_c   1.000
_cell.angle_alpha   90.00
_cell.angle_beta   90.00
_cell.angle_gamma   90.00
#
_symmetry.space_group_name_H-M   'P 1'
#
loop_
_entity.id
_entity.type
_entity.pdbx_description
1 polymer ?
#
loop_
_entity_poly.entity_id
_entity_poly.type
_entity_poly.pdbx_seq_one_letter_code
_entity_poly.pdbx_strand_id
1 'polypeptide(L)'
;MKVIIRREWKNYLKNPLYWLAFLIFLLGIWQMTSPYLTVHYFQSEEDLMSREVSAPADRDIMEGYIRQPEERMIRESFPEIRRYLVDEDGFGMSDEEADAVLDTMLSEHMTVEEADRYMEETYSFLGAGSFMEDYEYGRAGLEETNAWIRQKMEEHPYSWYLARKFTDALSLYVGFGSAVLLAFLFMRDTRRDTYELLHTKPVGAGSYVAGKVLGGFLPILLLILLLTGCFTVLGAVTAVREGFPYQPLDFAVDAALYLLPNLLMIVSIYAAVALIFRNPLPAVPLVILYMLYSNMGTMTEEGYQYIGKPLAIMIRFDGKFFETSVPEMAYWSQPALLLVSAVLLWISAGIWKNRRVYSRDQRSGQRKSGNRLSGWSARMPAGMAGTGTRPGTQDRKIALPAYKIAYSLCFFVILSVIRGVTDTSEIGITLAVYTGALAAVFFADTCELERREKRWEIFCLFPEKQRVRAVLRRIRYQWLWICAAAYLGYWLFFWQRPLCGTFRQEAGLYLMYLAAVTVNTLFFGVLSMTLTNRFRNLWAGIGGSIAIWMLMNSTVGERLFGNWNPLAFQSRDLLEPGDLGWMLGECAALAATAVLLALLPKMIRKGVRG
;
A
#
# COMPACT_ATOMS: atom_id res chain seq x y z
N MET A 1 -15.76 27.79 7.63
CA MET A 1 -14.40 27.23 7.43
C MET A 1 -13.60 27.12 8.73
N LYS A 2 -13.14 28.21 9.36
CA LYS A 2 -12.29 28.19 10.59
C LYS A 2 -12.80 27.28 11.71
N VAL A 3 -14.11 27.29 11.99
CA VAL A 3 -14.75 26.44 13.00
C VAL A 3 -14.63 24.95 12.68
N ILE A 4 -14.73 24.57 11.41
CA ILE A 4 -14.59 23.17 10.96
C ILE A 4 -13.16 22.71 11.18
N ILE A 5 -12.18 23.50 10.72
CA ILE A 5 -10.76 23.21 10.86
C ILE A 5 -10.39 23.04 12.34
N ARG A 6 -10.75 24.01 13.19
CA ARG A 6 -10.44 23.97 14.63
C ARG A 6 -11.04 22.75 15.31
N ARG A 7 -12.27 22.36 14.92
CA ARG A 7 -12.93 21.16 15.45
C ARG A 7 -12.17 19.89 15.04
N GLU A 8 -11.86 19.72 13.75
CA GLU A 8 -11.17 18.52 13.28
C GLU A 8 -9.77 18.40 13.85
N TRP A 9 -9.02 19.50 13.87
CA TRP A 9 -7.69 19.57 14.48
C TRP A 9 -7.71 19.09 15.93
N LYS A 10 -8.60 19.65 16.76
CA LYS A 10 -8.74 19.24 18.17
C LYS A 10 -9.13 17.77 18.31
N ASN A 11 -9.93 17.26 17.38
CA ASN A 11 -10.36 15.86 17.44
C ASN A 11 -9.25 14.87 17.06
N TYR A 12 -8.31 15.24 16.19
CA TYR A 12 -7.14 14.40 15.88
C TYR A 12 -6.17 14.36 17.05
N LEU A 13 -5.78 15.53 17.58
CA LEU A 13 -4.81 15.60 18.67
C LEU A 13 -5.28 14.93 19.96
N LYS A 14 -6.60 14.85 20.18
CA LYS A 14 -7.19 14.12 21.31
C LYS A 14 -7.34 12.62 21.09
N ASN A 15 -7.17 12.15 19.86
CA ASN A 15 -7.37 10.74 19.53
C ASN A 15 -6.06 9.97 19.77
N PRO A 16 -6.01 8.99 20.69
CA PRO A 16 -4.81 8.22 20.93
C PRO A 16 -4.31 7.46 19.69
N LEU A 17 -5.21 7.11 18.75
CA LEU A 17 -4.82 6.44 17.51
C LEU A 17 -3.97 7.31 16.59
N TYR A 18 -4.12 8.64 16.66
CA TYR A 18 -3.30 9.57 15.89
C TYR A 18 -1.84 9.55 16.38
N TRP A 19 -1.63 9.51 17.69
CA TRP A 19 -0.29 9.40 18.28
C TRP A 19 0.29 7.99 18.18
N LEU A 20 -0.55 6.96 18.19
CA LEU A 20 -0.11 5.60 17.87
C LEU A 20 0.39 5.52 16.42
N ALA A 21 -0.30 6.16 15.47
CA ALA A 21 0.16 6.24 14.09
C ALA A 21 1.51 6.95 13.99
N PHE A 22 1.72 8.06 14.71
CA PHE A 22 3.03 8.71 14.80
C PHE A 22 4.12 7.76 15.30
N LEU A 23 3.84 6.98 16.35
CA LEU A 23 4.80 6.02 16.90
C LEU A 23 5.15 4.91 15.89
N ILE A 24 4.15 4.37 15.19
CA ILE A 24 4.34 3.37 14.13
C ILE A 24 5.18 3.97 13.00
N PHE A 25 4.90 5.21 12.59
CA PHE A 25 5.66 5.88 11.55
C PHE A 25 7.10 6.09 11.96
N LEU A 26 7.34 6.57 13.20
CA LEU A 26 8.67 6.80 13.72
C LEU A 26 9.49 5.50 13.71
N LEU A 27 8.92 4.40 14.23
CA LEU A 27 9.60 3.10 14.28
C LEU A 27 9.85 2.53 12.87
N GLY A 28 8.87 2.64 11.99
CA GLY A 28 8.97 2.14 10.62
C GLY A 28 10.00 2.92 9.79
N ILE A 29 9.97 4.24 9.86
CA ILE A 29 10.96 5.09 9.19
C ILE A 29 12.35 4.83 9.79
N TRP A 30 12.47 4.74 11.12
CA TRP A 30 13.73 4.39 11.77
C TRP A 30 14.29 3.07 11.24
N GLN A 31 13.46 2.03 11.12
CA GLN A 31 13.89 0.76 10.57
C GLN A 31 14.44 0.89 9.15
N MET A 32 13.81 1.71 8.31
CA MET A 32 14.23 1.88 6.90
C MET A 32 15.42 2.84 6.72
N THR A 33 15.66 3.74 7.68
CA THR A 33 16.62 4.85 7.50
C THR A 33 17.79 4.83 8.48
N SER A 34 17.72 4.03 9.54
CA SER A 34 18.82 3.90 10.52
C SER A 34 20.14 3.42 9.91
N PRO A 35 20.20 2.55 8.88
CA PRO A 35 21.48 2.24 8.23
C PRO A 35 22.16 3.48 7.66
N TYR A 36 21.40 4.42 7.11
CA TYR A 36 21.97 5.66 6.54
C TYR A 36 22.48 6.64 7.61
N LEU A 37 22.17 6.42 8.88
CA LEU A 37 22.71 7.16 10.02
C LEU A 37 24.02 6.55 10.55
N THR A 38 24.49 5.45 9.97
CA THR A 38 25.76 4.81 10.33
C THR A 38 26.86 5.00 9.29
N VAL A 39 26.65 5.83 8.25
CA VAL A 39 27.73 6.24 7.32
C VAL A 39 28.84 6.89 8.13
N HIS A 40 30.08 6.51 7.84
CA HIS A 40 31.28 7.06 8.47
C HIS A 40 32.48 6.91 7.53
N TYR A 41 33.58 7.57 7.85
CA TYR A 41 34.88 7.25 7.25
C TYR A 41 35.46 6.02 7.94
N PHE A 42 35.90 5.05 7.15
CA PHE A 42 36.52 3.82 7.65
C PHE A 42 37.90 4.13 8.21
N GLN A 43 38.23 3.54 9.38
CA GLN A 43 39.48 3.84 10.11
C GLN A 43 40.57 2.78 9.89
N SER A 44 40.19 1.55 9.56
CA SER A 44 41.11 0.44 9.31
C SER A 44 40.55 -0.55 8.31
N GLU A 45 41.44 -1.30 7.65
CA GLU A 45 41.06 -2.44 6.79
C GLU A 45 40.32 -3.53 7.57
N GLU A 46 40.64 -3.71 8.86
CA GLU A 46 39.95 -4.70 9.71
C GLU A 46 38.47 -4.35 9.94
N ASP A 47 38.14 -3.07 10.14
CA ASP A 47 36.74 -2.60 10.26
C ASP A 47 36.00 -2.82 8.94
N LEU A 48 36.63 -2.50 7.81
CA LEU A 48 36.09 -2.72 6.48
C LEU A 48 35.78 -4.22 6.25
N MET A 49 36.73 -5.10 6.54
CA MET A 49 36.60 -6.55 6.32
C MET A 49 35.62 -7.23 7.29
N SER A 50 35.41 -6.68 8.49
CA SER A 50 34.49 -7.26 9.49
C SER A 50 33.00 -7.16 9.13
N ARG A 51 32.65 -6.40 8.09
CA ARG A 51 31.28 -6.05 7.70
C ARG A 51 30.82 -6.77 6.44
N GLU A 52 31.15 -8.05 6.32
CA GLU A 52 30.83 -8.82 5.12
C GLU A 52 29.33 -9.05 4.97
N VAL A 53 28.82 -8.76 3.77
CA VAL A 53 27.42 -8.95 3.41
C VAL A 53 27.32 -10.00 2.32
N SER A 54 26.56 -11.06 2.59
CA SER A 54 26.43 -12.18 1.66
C SER A 54 25.56 -11.86 0.44
N ALA A 55 24.51 -11.05 0.60
CA ALA A 55 23.58 -10.74 -0.47
C ALA A 55 24.03 -9.51 -1.28
N PRO A 56 24.20 -9.59 -2.61
CA PRO A 56 24.54 -8.45 -3.47
C PRO A 56 23.61 -7.24 -3.28
N ALA A 57 22.31 -7.50 -3.13
CA ALA A 57 21.29 -6.46 -2.93
C ALA A 57 21.51 -5.61 -1.65
N ASP A 58 22.16 -6.17 -0.62
CA ASP A 58 22.40 -5.50 0.66
C ASP A 58 23.76 -4.78 0.69
N ARG A 59 24.61 -4.94 -0.34
CA ARG A 59 25.90 -4.23 -0.46
C ARG A 59 25.68 -2.73 -0.68
N ASP A 60 26.16 -1.91 0.24
CA ASP A 60 26.10 -0.43 0.17
C ASP A 60 27.30 0.14 0.95
N ILE A 61 27.48 1.45 0.89
CA ILE A 61 28.63 2.14 1.49
C ILE A 61 28.69 2.02 3.02
N MET A 62 27.58 1.75 3.70
CA MET A 62 27.57 1.51 5.16
C MET A 62 28.49 0.36 5.56
N GLU A 63 28.61 -0.61 4.65
CA GLU A 63 29.38 -1.83 4.86
C GLU A 63 30.70 -1.81 4.09
N GLY A 64 31.02 -0.71 3.39
CA GLY A 64 32.30 -0.48 2.71
C GLY A 64 32.33 -0.91 1.25
N TYR A 65 31.16 -1.12 0.62
CA TYR A 65 31.07 -1.43 -0.80
C TYR A 65 30.88 -0.15 -1.61
N ILE A 66 31.65 -0.02 -2.69
CA ILE A 66 31.56 1.09 -3.65
C ILE A 66 31.22 0.57 -5.03
N ARG A 67 30.70 1.44 -5.89
CA ARG A 67 30.43 1.11 -7.29
C ARG A 67 31.74 0.82 -8.02
N GLN A 68 31.82 -0.32 -8.69
CA GLN A 68 33.01 -0.78 -9.39
C GLN A 68 33.01 -0.39 -10.88
N PRO A 69 34.19 -0.24 -11.51
CA PRO A 69 34.28 -0.19 -12.96
C PRO A 69 33.79 -1.49 -13.61
N GLU A 70 33.19 -1.41 -14.79
CA GLU A 70 32.62 -2.56 -15.50
C GLU A 70 33.63 -3.68 -15.75
N GLU A 71 34.88 -3.36 -16.09
CA GLU A 71 35.96 -4.35 -16.24
C GLU A 71 36.14 -5.20 -14.97
N ARG A 72 36.02 -4.59 -13.79
CA ARG A 72 36.15 -5.28 -12.51
C ARG A 72 34.91 -6.11 -12.19
N MET A 73 33.72 -5.62 -12.53
CA MET A 73 32.46 -6.38 -12.41
C MET A 73 32.52 -7.67 -13.24
N ILE A 74 32.91 -7.56 -14.51
CA ILE A 74 33.06 -8.69 -15.43
C ILE A 74 34.06 -9.69 -14.85
N ARG A 75 35.26 -9.22 -14.49
CA ARG A 75 36.31 -10.08 -13.95
C ARG A 75 35.91 -10.83 -12.67
N GLU A 76 35.25 -10.15 -11.74
CA GLU A 76 34.85 -10.75 -10.46
C GLU A 76 33.67 -11.74 -10.63
N SER A 77 32.86 -11.60 -11.68
CA SER A 77 31.78 -12.54 -12.00
C SER A 77 32.23 -13.86 -12.63
N PHE A 78 33.48 -13.94 -13.11
CA PHE A 78 34.03 -15.08 -13.84
C PHE A 78 33.87 -16.43 -13.13
N PRO A 79 34.13 -16.59 -11.82
CA PRO A 79 33.95 -17.87 -11.16
C PRO A 79 32.52 -18.42 -11.27
N GLU A 80 31.50 -17.55 -11.24
CA GLU A 80 30.10 -17.96 -11.35
C GLU A 80 29.74 -18.28 -12.80
N ILE A 81 30.09 -17.41 -13.74
CA ILE A 81 29.86 -17.63 -15.18
C ILE A 81 30.55 -18.92 -15.62
N ARG A 82 31.81 -19.12 -15.22
CA ARG A 82 32.59 -20.33 -15.49
C ARG A 82 31.90 -21.58 -14.96
N ARG A 83 31.32 -21.52 -13.76
CA ARG A 83 30.60 -22.66 -13.18
C ARG A 83 29.46 -23.09 -14.09
N TYR A 84 28.69 -22.14 -14.63
CA TYR A 84 27.60 -22.44 -15.57
C TYR A 84 28.09 -22.93 -16.94
N LEU A 85 29.20 -22.39 -17.45
CA LEU A 85 29.80 -22.81 -18.72
C LEU A 85 30.30 -24.26 -18.67
N VAL A 86 30.92 -24.66 -17.56
CA VAL A 86 31.51 -26.00 -17.40
C VAL A 86 30.48 -27.04 -16.93
N ASP A 87 29.36 -26.62 -16.33
CA ASP A 87 28.34 -27.53 -15.82
C ASP A 87 27.83 -28.49 -16.90
N GLU A 88 27.85 -29.80 -16.62
CA GLU A 88 27.43 -30.85 -17.56
C GLU A 88 25.93 -30.77 -17.89
N ASP A 89 25.13 -30.29 -16.93
CA ASP A 89 23.69 -30.03 -17.11
C ASP A 89 23.42 -28.65 -17.76
N GLY A 90 24.47 -27.83 -17.93
CA GLY A 90 24.45 -26.50 -18.55
C GLY A 90 25.00 -26.53 -19.98
N PHE A 91 26.19 -25.93 -20.18
CA PHE A 91 26.84 -25.86 -21.50
C PHE A 91 27.88 -26.97 -21.74
N GLY A 92 28.33 -27.67 -20.69
CA GLY A 92 29.26 -28.80 -20.77
C GLY A 92 30.61 -28.49 -21.44
N MET A 93 31.07 -27.24 -21.37
CA MET A 93 32.34 -26.83 -21.96
C MET A 93 33.52 -27.42 -21.20
N SER A 94 34.63 -27.66 -21.89
CA SER A 94 35.90 -27.93 -21.22
C SER A 94 36.40 -26.70 -20.46
N ASP A 95 37.21 -26.92 -19.42
CA ASP A 95 37.84 -25.83 -18.65
C ASP A 95 38.58 -24.83 -19.56
N GLU A 96 39.25 -25.34 -20.60
CA GLU A 96 40.03 -24.54 -21.56
C GLU A 96 39.13 -23.71 -22.50
N GLU A 97 37.99 -24.26 -22.92
CA GLU A 97 37.00 -23.52 -23.71
C GLU A 97 36.36 -22.42 -22.88
N ALA A 98 35.96 -22.73 -21.64
CA ALA A 98 35.36 -21.74 -20.73
C ALA A 98 36.33 -20.60 -20.42
N ASP A 99 37.60 -20.91 -20.13
CA ASP A 99 38.62 -19.88 -19.86
C ASP A 99 38.88 -19.00 -21.10
N ALA A 100 38.84 -19.56 -22.32
CA ALA A 100 38.98 -18.80 -23.57
C ALA A 100 37.82 -17.82 -23.82
N VAL A 101 36.59 -18.20 -23.45
CA VAL A 101 35.43 -17.29 -23.51
C VAL A 101 35.64 -16.08 -22.61
N LEU A 102 36.02 -16.34 -21.35
CA LEU A 102 36.23 -15.30 -20.34
C LEU A 102 37.40 -14.37 -20.71
N ASP A 103 38.49 -14.93 -21.23
CA ASP A 103 39.64 -14.14 -21.70
C ASP A 103 39.28 -13.24 -22.88
N THR A 104 38.41 -13.70 -23.79
CA THR A 104 37.93 -12.90 -24.92
C THR A 104 37.24 -11.63 -24.40
N MET A 105 36.35 -11.77 -23.42
CA MET A 105 35.60 -10.65 -22.83
C MET A 105 36.52 -9.59 -22.20
N LEU A 106 37.59 -10.01 -21.51
CA LEU A 106 38.59 -9.07 -20.96
C LEU A 106 39.46 -8.43 -22.05
N SER A 107 39.91 -9.22 -23.03
CA SER A 107 40.85 -8.75 -24.05
C SER A 107 40.24 -7.75 -25.02
N GLU A 108 38.94 -7.84 -25.26
CA GLU A 108 38.20 -6.90 -26.10
C GLU A 108 37.68 -5.68 -25.33
N HIS A 109 37.92 -5.59 -24.01
CA HIS A 109 37.44 -4.52 -23.14
C HIS A 109 35.93 -4.29 -23.23
N MET A 110 35.17 -5.40 -23.28
CA MET A 110 33.72 -5.34 -23.40
C MET A 110 33.09 -4.62 -22.19
N THR A 111 32.05 -3.83 -22.46
CA THR A 111 31.12 -3.34 -21.43
C THR A 111 30.25 -4.49 -20.91
N VAL A 112 29.57 -4.31 -19.77
CA VAL A 112 28.65 -5.34 -19.22
C VAL A 112 27.55 -5.69 -20.24
N GLU A 113 27.02 -4.70 -20.95
CA GLU A 113 25.98 -4.91 -21.97
C GLU A 113 26.52 -5.65 -23.21
N GLU A 114 27.74 -5.32 -23.66
CA GLU A 114 28.40 -6.01 -24.77
C GLU A 114 28.76 -7.45 -24.38
N ALA A 115 29.21 -7.66 -23.15
CA ALA A 115 29.53 -8.96 -22.59
C ALA A 115 28.27 -9.85 -22.49
N ASP A 116 27.14 -9.31 -21.99
CA ASP A 116 25.87 -10.04 -21.94
C ASP A 116 25.40 -10.42 -23.35
N ARG A 117 25.44 -9.47 -24.30
CA ARG A 117 25.08 -9.72 -25.69
C ARG A 117 25.98 -10.74 -26.36
N TYR A 118 27.30 -10.69 -26.11
CA TYR A 118 28.26 -11.67 -26.63
C TYR A 118 27.92 -13.09 -26.15
N MET A 119 27.58 -13.23 -24.87
CA MET A 119 27.19 -14.50 -24.26
C MET A 119 25.85 -15.01 -24.81
N GLU A 120 24.87 -14.13 -25.00
CA GLU A 120 23.58 -14.46 -25.60
C GLU A 120 23.72 -14.87 -27.08
N GLU A 121 24.39 -14.07 -27.91
CA GLU A 121 24.48 -14.30 -29.35
C GLU A 121 25.40 -15.47 -29.71
N THR A 122 26.53 -15.63 -29.01
CA THR A 122 27.55 -16.63 -29.35
C THR A 122 27.23 -17.98 -28.71
N TYR A 123 26.77 -17.97 -27.46
CA TYR A 123 26.59 -19.17 -26.66
C TYR A 123 25.14 -19.43 -26.27
N SER A 124 24.18 -18.57 -26.63
CA SER A 124 22.78 -18.67 -26.18
C SER A 124 22.63 -18.62 -24.65
N PHE A 125 23.59 -18.02 -23.96
CA PHE A 125 23.54 -17.82 -22.51
C PHE A 125 22.78 -16.53 -22.19
N LEU A 126 21.48 -16.68 -21.93
CA LEU A 126 20.59 -15.60 -21.51
C LEU A 126 20.82 -15.22 -20.04
N GLY A 127 21.01 -13.93 -19.78
CA GLY A 127 21.12 -13.37 -18.42
C GLY A 127 22.51 -13.47 -17.81
N ALA A 128 23.56 -13.55 -18.64
CA ALA A 128 24.95 -13.49 -18.18
C ALA A 128 25.26 -12.15 -17.49
N GLY A 129 24.66 -11.07 -17.98
CA GLY A 129 24.75 -9.71 -17.44
C GLY A 129 24.26 -9.61 -16.00
N SER A 130 23.23 -10.36 -15.62
CA SER A 130 22.74 -10.37 -14.23
C SER A 130 23.80 -10.86 -13.24
N PHE A 131 24.64 -11.84 -13.63
CA PHE A 131 25.76 -12.28 -12.80
C PHE A 131 26.84 -11.20 -12.66
N MET A 132 27.02 -10.35 -13.68
CA MET A 132 27.98 -9.24 -13.64
C MET A 132 27.44 -8.08 -12.79
N GLU A 133 26.14 -7.79 -12.89
CA GLU A 133 25.44 -6.77 -12.10
C GLU A 133 25.48 -7.07 -10.59
N ASP A 134 25.50 -8.34 -10.18
CA ASP A 134 25.70 -8.72 -8.78
C ASP A 134 27.04 -8.23 -8.19
N TYR A 135 28.01 -7.89 -9.05
CA TYR A 135 29.30 -7.32 -8.69
C TYR A 135 29.39 -5.80 -8.93
N GLU A 136 28.27 -5.12 -9.25
CA GLU A 136 28.24 -3.66 -9.43
C GLU A 136 28.79 -2.93 -8.20
N TYR A 137 28.51 -3.45 -7.01
CA TYR A 137 29.07 -2.97 -5.75
C TYR A 137 30.01 -4.00 -5.15
N GLY A 138 31.29 -3.63 -5.05
CA GLY A 138 32.35 -4.49 -4.55
C GLY A 138 33.26 -3.81 -3.56
N ARG A 139 34.24 -4.59 -3.07
CA ARG A 139 35.19 -4.16 -2.05
C ARG A 139 36.33 -3.37 -2.69
N ALA A 140 36.54 -2.17 -2.18
CA ALA A 140 37.70 -1.36 -2.47
C ALA A 140 38.62 -1.28 -1.25
N GLY A 141 39.87 -0.88 -1.46
CA GLY A 141 40.81 -0.65 -0.36
C GLY A 141 40.39 0.55 0.49
N LEU A 142 40.87 0.63 1.73
CA LEU A 142 40.51 1.68 2.69
C LEU A 142 40.65 3.10 2.13
N GLU A 143 41.76 3.37 1.42
CA GLU A 143 42.03 4.68 0.82
C GLU A 143 41.04 4.99 -0.31
N GLU A 144 40.76 4.02 -1.17
CA GLU A 144 39.86 4.14 -2.31
C GLU A 144 38.41 4.37 -1.85
N THR A 145 37.93 3.58 -0.88
CA THR A 145 36.58 3.74 -0.30
C THR A 145 36.41 5.12 0.33
N ASN A 146 37.37 5.57 1.15
CA ASN A 146 37.28 6.88 1.80
C ASN A 146 37.43 8.04 0.80
N ALA A 147 38.24 7.88 -0.25
CA ALA A 147 38.34 8.86 -1.33
C ALA A 147 37.02 8.99 -2.10
N TRP A 148 36.36 7.87 -2.38
CA TRP A 148 35.05 7.84 -3.01
C TRP A 148 33.96 8.52 -2.17
N ILE A 149 33.93 8.27 -0.85
CA ILE A 149 33.03 9.00 0.08
C ILE A 149 33.29 10.50 -0.01
N ARG A 150 34.55 10.96 0.01
CA ARG A 150 34.88 12.39 -0.11
C ARG A 150 34.39 12.98 -1.41
N GLN A 151 34.62 12.30 -2.54
CA GLN A 151 34.13 12.73 -3.85
C GLN A 151 32.60 12.92 -3.85
N LYS A 152 31.84 11.96 -3.32
CA LYS A 152 30.38 12.07 -3.23
C LYS A 152 29.92 13.21 -2.33
N MET A 153 30.66 13.50 -1.26
CA MET A 153 30.40 14.64 -0.38
C MET A 153 30.70 16.01 -1.02
N GLU A 154 31.54 16.05 -2.06
CA GLU A 154 31.78 17.26 -2.85
C GLU A 154 30.65 17.52 -3.86
N GLU A 155 30.04 16.47 -4.41
CA GLU A 155 28.87 16.57 -5.29
C GLU A 155 27.66 17.13 -4.54
N HIS A 156 27.32 16.50 -3.41
CA HIS A 156 26.18 16.89 -2.58
C HIS A 156 26.47 16.71 -1.09
N PRO A 157 25.87 17.54 -0.20
CA PRO A 157 26.02 17.35 1.23
C PRO A 157 25.37 16.04 1.70
N TYR A 158 25.87 15.44 2.79
CA TYR A 158 25.29 14.22 3.37
C TYR A 158 23.78 14.33 3.63
N SER A 159 23.31 15.53 4.04
CA SER A 159 21.89 15.82 4.23
C SER A 159 21.04 15.59 2.99
N TRP A 160 21.59 15.80 1.79
CA TRP A 160 20.88 15.68 0.52
C TRP A 160 20.53 14.23 0.20
N TYR A 161 21.45 13.30 0.44
CA TYR A 161 21.23 11.86 0.27
C TYR A 161 20.29 11.31 1.35
N LEU A 162 20.54 11.68 2.62
CA LEU A 162 19.73 11.24 3.74
C LEU A 162 18.29 11.76 3.66
N ALA A 163 18.08 13.01 3.26
CA ALA A 163 16.75 13.60 3.11
C ALA A 163 15.90 12.85 2.08
N ARG A 164 16.50 12.36 0.99
CA ARG A 164 15.81 11.55 -0.04
C ARG A 164 15.39 10.19 0.47
N LYS A 165 16.31 9.42 1.06
CA LYS A 165 15.98 8.12 1.66
C LYS A 165 14.93 8.25 2.77
N PHE A 166 15.03 9.30 3.58
CA PHE A 166 14.01 9.65 4.57
C PHE A 166 12.67 9.99 3.93
N THR A 167 12.65 10.83 2.89
CA THR A 167 11.42 11.27 2.22
C THR A 167 10.73 10.11 1.52
N ASP A 168 11.48 9.20 0.90
CA ASP A 168 10.96 7.96 0.34
C ASP A 168 10.22 7.14 1.41
N ALA A 169 10.93 6.78 2.50
CA ALA A 169 10.34 6.03 3.60
C ALA A 169 9.11 6.74 4.19
N LEU A 170 9.21 8.04 4.46
CA LEU A 170 8.11 8.84 5.01
C LEU A 170 6.90 8.88 4.07
N SER A 171 7.10 8.93 2.75
CA SER A 171 6.01 8.95 1.77
C SER A 171 5.12 7.71 1.85
N LEU A 172 5.72 6.53 2.06
CA LEU A 172 5.02 5.26 2.24
C LEU A 172 4.10 5.31 3.47
N TYR A 173 4.65 5.69 4.63
CA TYR A 173 3.88 5.75 5.87
C TYR A 173 2.80 6.83 5.82
N VAL A 174 3.11 8.02 5.27
CA VAL A 174 2.13 9.09 5.08
C VAL A 174 1.00 8.62 4.17
N GLY A 175 1.28 7.95 3.06
CA GLY A 175 0.25 7.43 2.17
C GLY A 175 -0.73 6.48 2.88
N PHE A 176 -0.21 5.46 3.56
CA PHE A 176 -1.02 4.47 4.25
C PHE A 176 -1.75 5.02 5.47
N GLY A 177 -1.08 5.79 6.33
CA GLY A 177 -1.78 6.38 7.47
C GLY A 177 -2.73 7.50 7.05
N SER A 178 -2.51 8.21 5.93
CA SER A 178 -3.52 9.09 5.36
C SER A 178 -4.76 8.32 4.93
N ALA A 179 -4.58 7.16 4.30
CA ALA A 179 -5.67 6.28 3.90
C ALA A 179 -6.56 5.87 5.09
N VAL A 180 -5.98 5.71 6.29
CA VAL A 180 -6.72 5.37 7.52
C VAL A 180 -7.22 6.62 8.26
N LEU A 181 -6.37 7.63 8.47
CA LEU A 181 -6.66 8.82 9.28
C LEU A 181 -7.77 9.68 8.65
N LEU A 182 -7.67 10.00 7.35
CA LEU A 182 -8.65 10.86 6.67
C LEU A 182 -10.06 10.29 6.70
N ALA A 183 -10.13 8.97 6.70
CA ALA A 183 -11.38 8.24 6.77
C ALA A 183 -12.14 8.51 8.09
N PHE A 184 -11.44 8.70 9.22
CA PHE A 184 -12.07 9.16 10.47
C PHE A 184 -12.67 10.55 10.33
N LEU A 185 -11.98 11.47 9.65
CA LEU A 185 -12.45 12.84 9.47
C LEU A 185 -13.74 12.89 8.67
N PHE A 186 -13.81 12.16 7.56
CA PHE A 186 -15.00 12.18 6.70
C PHE A 186 -16.15 11.35 7.29
N MET A 187 -15.89 10.25 7.97
CA MET A 187 -16.95 9.42 8.57
C MET A 187 -17.76 10.15 9.64
N ARG A 188 -17.14 11.09 10.38
CA ARG A 188 -17.83 11.86 11.42
C ARG A 188 -19.02 12.66 10.88
N ASP A 189 -18.94 13.16 9.64
CA ASP A 189 -20.02 13.91 9.01
C ASP A 189 -21.16 13.03 8.55
N THR A 190 -20.87 11.75 8.34
CA THR A 190 -21.85 10.78 7.87
C THR A 190 -22.74 10.25 9.00
N ARG A 191 -22.47 10.63 10.26
CA ARG A 191 -23.36 10.39 11.42
C ARG A 191 -24.63 11.22 11.29
N ARG A 192 -25.80 10.59 11.50
CA ARG A 192 -27.13 11.19 11.26
C ARG A 192 -27.29 12.59 11.85
N ASP A 193 -27.00 12.77 13.13
CA ASP A 193 -27.20 14.06 13.82
C ASP A 193 -26.26 15.16 13.29
N THR A 194 -25.04 14.79 12.90
CA THR A 194 -24.07 15.73 12.32
C THR A 194 -24.41 16.05 10.87
N TYR A 195 -24.87 15.06 10.11
CA TYR A 195 -25.34 15.22 8.73
C TYR A 195 -26.53 16.19 8.66
N GLU A 196 -27.53 16.01 9.54
CA GLU A 196 -28.69 16.89 9.65
C GLU A 196 -28.27 18.33 10.07
N LEU A 197 -27.33 18.46 11.02
CA LEU A 197 -26.81 19.76 11.45
C LEU A 197 -26.04 20.50 10.33
N LEU A 198 -25.24 19.78 9.54
CA LEU A 198 -24.46 20.35 8.43
C LEU A 198 -25.36 20.88 7.31
N HIS A 199 -26.52 20.26 7.10
CA HIS A 199 -27.48 20.68 6.08
C HIS A 199 -28.41 21.81 6.56
N THR A 200 -28.54 22.00 7.88
CA THR A 200 -29.36 23.07 8.47
C THR A 200 -28.60 24.38 8.69
N LYS A 201 -27.28 24.35 8.88
CA LYS A 201 -26.46 25.58 9.03
C LYS A 201 -26.12 26.24 7.68
N PRO A 202 -25.97 27.57 7.60
CA PRO A 202 -25.60 28.27 6.37
C PRO A 202 -24.09 28.16 6.07
N VAL A 203 -23.57 26.95 5.87
CA VAL A 203 -22.17 26.72 5.45
C VAL A 203 -22.03 26.67 3.93
N GLY A 204 -21.42 27.69 3.31
CA GLY A 204 -21.18 27.72 1.86
C GLY A 204 -20.38 26.50 1.36
N ALA A 205 -20.58 26.09 0.11
CA ALA A 205 -19.99 24.85 -0.44
C ALA A 205 -18.47 24.83 -0.40
N GLY A 206 -17.82 25.89 -0.90
CA GLY A 206 -16.36 26.03 -0.81
C GLY A 206 -15.86 26.07 0.63
N SER A 207 -16.57 26.77 1.52
CA SER A 207 -16.23 26.85 2.95
C SER A 207 -16.32 25.51 3.69
N TYR A 208 -17.19 24.61 3.24
CA TYR A 208 -17.30 23.25 3.76
C TYR A 208 -16.16 22.38 3.25
N VAL A 209 -16.00 22.30 1.92
CA VAL A 209 -14.98 21.45 1.28
C VAL A 209 -13.58 21.89 1.72
N ALA A 210 -13.24 23.17 1.60
CA ALA A 210 -11.95 23.68 2.07
C ALA A 210 -11.73 23.46 3.58
N GLY A 211 -12.79 23.60 4.39
CA GLY A 211 -12.72 23.33 5.82
C GLY A 211 -12.41 21.85 6.14
N LYS A 212 -12.91 20.93 5.31
CA LYS A 212 -12.66 19.49 5.45
C LYS A 212 -11.30 19.08 4.93
N VAL A 213 -10.91 19.59 3.76
CA VAL A 213 -9.58 19.37 3.17
C VAL A 213 -8.51 19.86 4.13
N LEU A 214 -8.57 21.12 4.58
CA LEU A 214 -7.62 21.66 5.55
C LEU A 214 -7.67 20.94 6.90
N GLY A 215 -8.85 20.48 7.32
CA GLY A 215 -9.01 19.69 8.54
C GLY A 215 -8.33 18.32 8.48
N GLY A 216 -8.12 17.76 7.29
CA GLY A 216 -7.40 16.49 7.08
C GLY A 216 -5.93 16.69 6.75
N PHE A 217 -5.63 17.70 5.93
CA PHE A 217 -4.28 18.05 5.51
C PHE A 217 -3.41 18.52 6.68
N LEU A 218 -3.89 19.47 7.49
CA LEU A 218 -3.06 20.09 8.52
C LEU A 218 -2.59 19.08 9.60
N PRO A 219 -3.44 18.19 10.16
CA PRO A 219 -2.97 17.22 11.15
C PRO A 219 -1.89 16.29 10.57
N ILE A 220 -2.05 15.80 9.35
CA ILE A 220 -1.05 14.93 8.74
C ILE A 220 0.23 15.71 8.44
N LEU A 221 0.12 16.97 8.01
CA LEU A 221 1.26 17.88 7.89
C LEU A 221 2.02 18.04 9.20
N LEU A 222 1.33 18.12 10.35
CA LEU A 222 2.00 18.17 11.65
C LEU A 222 2.84 16.90 11.91
N LEU A 223 2.34 15.71 11.56
CA LEU A 223 3.13 14.48 11.68
C LEU A 223 4.37 14.51 10.80
N ILE A 224 4.22 14.97 9.55
CA ILE A 224 5.33 15.16 8.61
C ILE A 224 6.37 16.09 9.24
N LEU A 225 5.97 17.28 9.69
CA LEU A 225 6.89 18.26 10.26
C LEU A 225 7.62 17.75 11.52
N LEU A 226 6.93 17.01 12.39
CA LEU A 226 7.56 16.42 13.59
C LEU A 226 8.60 15.35 13.22
N LEU A 227 8.28 14.48 12.25
CA LEU A 227 9.20 13.45 11.79
C LEU A 227 10.38 14.05 11.03
N THR A 228 10.12 14.99 10.12
CA THR A 228 11.17 15.73 9.41
C THR A 228 12.12 16.41 10.39
N GLY A 229 11.60 17.15 11.38
CA GLY A 229 12.45 17.79 12.39
C GLY A 229 13.27 16.80 13.22
N CYS A 230 12.71 15.65 13.58
CA CYS A 230 13.44 14.60 14.30
C CYS A 230 14.63 14.07 13.48
N PHE A 231 14.39 13.71 12.21
CA PHE A 231 15.43 13.15 11.35
C PHE A 231 16.45 14.19 10.87
N THR A 232 16.08 15.47 10.76
CA THR A 232 17.04 16.56 10.59
C THR A 232 18.02 16.62 11.76
N VAL A 233 17.54 16.50 13.01
CA VAL A 233 18.44 16.49 14.18
C VAL A 233 19.34 15.24 14.18
N LEU A 234 18.80 14.06 13.90
CA LEU A 234 19.58 12.81 13.85
C LEU A 234 20.67 12.85 12.76
N GLY A 235 20.32 13.35 11.57
CA GLY A 235 21.28 13.55 10.49
C GLY A 235 22.38 14.54 10.86
N ALA A 236 22.03 15.64 11.54
CA ALA A 236 23.00 16.62 12.01
C ALA A 236 23.98 16.03 13.04
N VAL A 237 23.50 15.20 13.97
CA VAL A 237 24.37 14.51 14.94
C VAL A 237 25.40 13.63 14.23
N THR A 238 24.96 12.87 13.23
CA THR A 238 25.85 12.00 12.44
C THR A 238 26.86 12.82 11.64
N ALA A 239 26.41 13.88 10.99
CA ALA A 239 27.28 14.75 10.21
C ALA A 239 28.35 15.44 11.07
N VAL A 240 28.00 15.91 12.27
CA VAL A 240 28.97 16.51 13.21
C VAL A 240 29.99 15.49 13.71
N ARG A 241 29.55 14.25 13.97
CA ARG A 241 30.43 13.17 14.44
C ARG A 241 31.46 12.79 13.39
N GLU A 242 31.05 12.68 12.13
CA GLU A 242 31.88 12.18 11.03
C GLU A 242 32.53 13.31 10.20
N GLY A 243 32.20 14.57 10.48
CA GLY A 243 32.72 15.73 9.74
C GLY A 243 32.12 15.91 8.34
N PHE A 244 30.89 15.42 8.11
CA PHE A 244 30.24 15.53 6.81
C PHE A 244 29.59 16.91 6.57
N PRO A 245 29.56 17.39 5.31
CA PRO A 245 28.80 18.58 4.93
C PRO A 245 27.29 18.37 5.19
N TYR A 246 26.64 19.34 5.82
CA TYR A 246 25.25 19.21 6.25
C TYR A 246 24.45 20.50 6.06
N GLN A 247 23.32 20.39 5.36
CA GLN A 247 22.36 21.46 5.13
C GLN A 247 20.97 21.04 5.65
N PRO A 248 20.53 21.59 6.81
CA PRO A 248 19.26 21.19 7.43
C PRO A 248 18.01 21.42 6.56
N LEU A 249 18.08 22.36 5.61
CA LEU A 249 16.94 22.71 4.76
C LEU A 249 16.59 21.63 3.74
N ASP A 250 17.50 20.71 3.42
CA ASP A 250 17.26 19.67 2.41
C ASP A 250 16.03 18.82 2.77
N PHE A 251 15.93 18.43 4.03
CA PHE A 251 14.77 17.72 4.58
C PHE A 251 13.44 18.47 4.40
N ALA A 252 13.46 19.79 4.61
CA ALA A 252 12.26 20.62 4.48
C ALA A 252 11.87 20.83 3.02
N VAL A 253 12.86 21.01 2.13
CA VAL A 253 12.65 21.16 0.68
C VAL A 253 12.07 19.87 0.10
N ASP A 254 12.66 18.71 0.39
CA ASP A 254 12.17 17.43 -0.12
C ASP A 254 10.76 17.12 0.41
N ALA A 255 10.50 17.36 1.70
CA ALA A 255 9.16 17.22 2.26
C ALA A 255 8.16 18.16 1.57
N ALA A 256 8.54 19.41 1.28
CA ALA A 256 7.69 20.37 0.60
C ALA A 256 7.36 19.96 -0.84
N LEU A 257 8.38 19.52 -1.60
CA LEU A 257 8.26 19.18 -3.01
C LEU A 257 7.57 17.83 -3.25
N TYR A 258 7.86 16.84 -2.40
CA TYR A 258 7.49 15.45 -2.67
C TYR A 258 6.48 14.86 -1.69
N LEU A 259 6.15 15.52 -0.57
CA LEU A 259 5.10 15.02 0.33
C LEU A 259 3.83 15.89 0.31
N LEU A 260 3.95 17.20 0.15
CA LEU A 260 2.77 18.09 0.21
C LEU A 260 1.82 17.95 -0.98
N PRO A 261 2.27 17.87 -2.24
CA PRO A 261 1.37 17.65 -3.36
C PRO A 261 0.70 16.27 -3.28
N ASN A 262 1.45 15.25 -2.87
CA ASN A 262 0.95 13.89 -2.63
C ASN A 262 -0.14 13.89 -1.56
N LEU A 263 0.09 14.53 -0.41
CA LEU A 263 -0.89 14.65 0.66
C LEU A 263 -2.15 15.41 0.20
N LEU A 264 -1.99 16.52 -0.54
CA LEU A 264 -3.12 17.28 -1.06
C LEU A 264 -3.97 16.44 -2.03
N MET A 265 -3.34 15.66 -2.91
CA MET A 265 -4.01 14.74 -3.81
C MET A 265 -4.82 13.69 -3.04
N ILE A 266 -4.20 13.01 -2.07
CA ILE A 266 -4.87 11.98 -1.25
C ILE A 266 -6.10 12.57 -0.54
N VAL A 267 -5.96 13.74 0.09
CA VAL A 267 -7.07 14.43 0.77
C VAL A 267 -8.19 14.83 -0.21
N SER A 268 -7.82 15.24 -1.42
CA SER A 268 -8.76 15.65 -2.47
C SER A 268 -9.55 14.46 -3.02
N ILE A 269 -8.90 13.32 -3.26
CA ILE A 269 -9.54 12.05 -3.62
C ILE A 269 -10.51 11.63 -2.52
N TYR A 270 -10.06 11.70 -1.26
CA TYR A 270 -10.91 11.38 -0.12
C TYR A 270 -12.18 12.24 -0.08
N ALA A 271 -12.04 13.55 -0.27
CA ALA A 271 -13.16 14.48 -0.31
C ALA A 271 -14.13 14.14 -1.45
N ALA A 272 -13.62 13.90 -2.66
CA ALA A 272 -14.41 13.56 -3.83
C ALA A 272 -15.18 12.25 -3.62
N VAL A 273 -14.50 11.18 -3.21
CA VAL A 273 -15.09 9.85 -2.98
C VAL A 273 -16.13 9.89 -1.86
N ALA A 274 -15.80 10.51 -0.72
CA ALA A 274 -16.71 10.65 0.40
C ALA A 274 -18.00 11.37 0.01
N LEU A 275 -17.89 12.39 -0.85
CA LEU A 275 -19.04 13.07 -1.42
C LEU A 275 -19.76 12.14 -2.41
N ILE A 276 -19.13 11.66 -3.48
CA ILE A 276 -19.76 10.82 -4.51
C ILE A 276 -20.57 9.68 -3.89
N PHE A 277 -19.94 8.85 -3.06
CA PHE A 277 -20.56 7.63 -2.50
C PHE A 277 -21.38 7.86 -1.24
N ARG A 278 -21.39 9.08 -0.67
CA ARG A 278 -21.96 9.38 0.67
C ARG A 278 -21.34 8.52 1.78
N ASN A 279 -20.16 7.99 1.52
CA ASN A 279 -19.41 7.12 2.39
C ASN A 279 -17.93 7.29 2.01
N PRO A 280 -17.02 7.59 2.96
CA PRO A 280 -15.59 7.71 2.67
C PRO A 280 -14.86 6.38 2.58
N LEU A 281 -15.45 5.26 2.99
CA LEU A 281 -14.79 3.95 2.98
C LEU A 281 -14.26 3.49 1.62
N PRO A 282 -14.92 3.77 0.47
CA PRO A 282 -14.36 3.44 -0.83
C PRO A 282 -13.02 4.11 -1.13
N ALA A 283 -12.68 5.20 -0.42
CA ALA A 283 -11.43 5.91 -0.64
C ALA A 283 -10.21 5.14 -0.10
N VAL A 284 -10.39 4.29 0.94
CA VAL A 284 -9.30 3.49 1.51
C VAL A 284 -8.68 2.57 0.43
N PRO A 285 -9.43 1.63 -0.19
CA PRO A 285 -8.85 0.75 -1.20
C PRO A 285 -8.41 1.51 -2.45
N LEU A 286 -9.08 2.61 -2.81
CA LEU A 286 -8.67 3.43 -3.95
C LEU A 286 -7.30 4.10 -3.74
N VAL A 287 -7.05 4.66 -2.54
CA VAL A 287 -5.75 5.25 -2.20
C VAL A 287 -4.67 4.16 -2.14
N ILE A 288 -4.99 2.96 -1.64
CA ILE A 288 -4.06 1.82 -1.67
C ILE A 288 -3.68 1.44 -3.10
N LEU A 289 -4.64 1.36 -4.02
CA LEU A 289 -4.36 1.10 -5.44
C LEU A 289 -3.52 2.21 -6.07
N TYR A 290 -3.74 3.47 -5.66
CA TYR A 290 -2.97 4.59 -6.18
C TYR A 290 -1.53 4.62 -5.64
N MET A 291 -1.32 4.22 -4.38
CA MET A 291 0.03 4.00 -3.85
C MET A 291 0.72 2.87 -4.60
N LEU A 292 0.02 1.77 -4.85
CA LEU A 292 0.56 0.65 -5.64
C LEU A 292 1.01 1.11 -7.02
N TYR A 293 0.14 1.83 -7.74
CA TYR A 293 0.49 2.43 -9.04
C TYR A 293 1.79 3.22 -8.97
N SER A 294 1.89 4.10 -7.97
CA SER A 294 3.01 5.03 -7.80
C SER A 294 4.31 4.33 -7.40
N ASN A 295 4.21 3.15 -6.80
CA ASN A 295 5.33 2.41 -6.21
C ASN A 295 5.88 1.28 -7.10
N MET A 296 5.15 0.89 -8.13
CA MET A 296 5.58 -0.22 -8.99
C MET A 296 6.67 0.20 -9.96
N GLY A 297 7.75 -0.58 -10.03
CA GLY A 297 8.72 -0.53 -11.12
C GLY A 297 8.14 -0.99 -12.46
N THR A 298 8.91 -0.78 -13.50
CA THR A 298 8.59 -1.11 -14.90
C THR A 298 9.72 -2.00 -15.42
N MET A 299 9.37 -3.12 -16.05
CA MET A 299 10.36 -3.92 -16.79
C MET A 299 10.76 -3.14 -18.04
N THR A 300 12.03 -2.79 -18.15
CA THR A 300 12.68 -2.24 -19.35
C THR A 300 13.53 -3.33 -20.02
N GLU A 301 14.14 -2.99 -21.16
CA GLU A 301 15.13 -3.85 -21.82
C GLU A 301 16.36 -4.09 -20.92
N GLU A 302 16.68 -3.14 -20.04
CA GLU A 302 17.73 -3.20 -19.01
C GLU A 302 17.27 -3.81 -17.65
N GLY A 303 16.14 -4.53 -17.63
CA GLY A 303 15.63 -5.20 -16.42
C GLY A 303 14.57 -4.44 -15.62
N TYR A 304 14.37 -4.82 -14.34
CA TYR A 304 13.33 -4.21 -13.50
C TYR A 304 13.81 -2.92 -12.85
N GLN A 305 13.41 -1.77 -13.40
CA GLN A 305 13.81 -0.46 -12.88
C GLN A 305 12.61 0.37 -12.41
N TYR A 306 12.81 1.23 -11.41
CA TYR A 306 11.78 2.20 -11.05
C TYR A 306 11.78 3.39 -12.02
N ILE A 307 10.80 3.40 -12.92
CA ILE A 307 10.50 4.59 -13.73
C ILE A 307 9.35 5.37 -13.10
N GLY A 308 9.59 6.65 -12.81
CA GLY A 308 8.58 7.54 -12.26
C GLY A 308 7.31 7.57 -13.13
N LYS A 309 6.14 7.35 -12.53
CA LYS A 309 4.86 7.28 -13.26
C LYS A 309 4.14 8.63 -13.29
N PRO A 310 3.37 8.94 -14.35
CA PRO A 310 2.62 10.18 -14.40
C PRO A 310 1.59 10.23 -13.27
N LEU A 311 1.51 11.37 -12.58
CA LEU A 311 0.64 11.56 -11.41
C LEU A 311 0.95 10.58 -10.26
N ALA A 312 2.18 10.09 -10.11
CA ALA A 312 2.53 9.26 -8.95
C ALA A 312 2.41 10.06 -7.64
N ILE A 313 1.69 9.51 -6.66
CA ILE A 313 1.54 10.07 -5.29
C ILE A 313 2.62 9.57 -4.32
N MET A 314 3.62 8.86 -4.84
CA MET A 314 4.82 8.42 -4.15
C MET A 314 5.97 8.50 -5.15
N ILE A 315 7.11 9.04 -4.74
CA ILE A 315 8.31 9.12 -5.57
C ILE A 315 9.37 8.29 -4.88
N ARG A 316 9.91 7.32 -5.60
CA ARG A 316 11.09 6.56 -5.15
C ARG A 316 12.36 7.28 -5.60
N PHE A 317 13.32 7.37 -4.69
CA PHE A 317 14.68 7.78 -5.00
C PHE A 317 15.52 6.50 -5.11
N ASP A 318 15.52 5.95 -6.31
CA ASP A 318 16.17 4.68 -6.62
C ASP A 318 17.70 4.77 -6.46
N GLY A 319 18.35 3.62 -6.34
CA GLY A 319 19.80 3.49 -6.17
C GLY A 319 20.28 3.33 -4.72
N LYS A 320 21.57 3.06 -4.53
CA LYS A 320 22.24 2.98 -3.23
C LYS A 320 22.37 4.36 -2.57
N PHE A 321 22.92 4.44 -1.35
CA PHE A 321 22.89 5.69 -0.58
C PHE A 321 23.47 6.92 -1.31
N PHE A 322 24.62 6.80 -1.98
CA PHE A 322 25.27 7.91 -2.71
C PHE A 322 24.91 8.01 -4.19
N GLU A 323 24.07 7.10 -4.71
CA GLU A 323 23.66 7.06 -6.11
C GLU A 323 22.17 7.43 -6.28
N THR A 324 21.59 8.11 -5.27
CA THR A 324 20.18 8.50 -5.35
C THR A 324 19.94 9.55 -6.42
N SER A 325 19.01 9.29 -7.33
CA SER A 325 18.60 10.25 -8.35
C SER A 325 17.15 10.67 -8.17
N VAL A 326 16.79 11.87 -8.67
CA VAL A 326 15.40 12.32 -8.74
C VAL A 326 14.81 11.81 -10.05
N PRO A 327 13.74 11.00 -10.05
CA PRO A 327 13.11 10.57 -11.29
C PRO A 327 12.64 11.77 -12.10
N GLU A 328 12.99 11.85 -13.38
CA GLU A 328 12.65 13.01 -14.24
C GLU A 328 11.14 13.32 -14.24
N MET A 329 10.33 12.26 -14.20
CA MET A 329 8.86 12.36 -14.16
C MET A 329 8.33 13.04 -12.89
N ALA A 330 9.11 13.13 -11.81
CA ALA A 330 8.73 13.83 -10.59
C ALA A 330 8.51 15.33 -10.84
N TYR A 331 9.33 15.96 -11.69
CA TYR A 331 9.24 17.40 -11.97
C TYR A 331 7.91 17.79 -12.61
N TRP A 332 7.35 16.93 -13.46
CA TRP A 332 6.05 17.14 -14.09
C TRP A 332 4.89 16.64 -13.25
N SER A 333 5.08 15.53 -12.54
CA SER A 333 4.02 14.91 -11.74
C SER A 333 3.61 15.78 -10.57
N GLN A 334 4.55 16.39 -9.83
CA GLN A 334 4.23 17.15 -8.63
C GLN A 334 3.33 18.39 -8.90
N PRO A 335 3.60 19.25 -9.91
CA PRO A 335 2.67 20.31 -10.29
C PRO A 335 1.33 19.78 -10.83
N ALA A 336 1.35 18.69 -11.59
CA ALA A 336 0.13 18.08 -12.13
C ALA A 336 -0.79 17.57 -11.00
N LEU A 337 -0.24 17.02 -9.91
CA LEU A 337 -1.01 16.63 -8.73
C LEU A 337 -1.75 17.81 -8.10
N LEU A 338 -1.14 18.99 -8.03
CA LEU A 338 -1.77 20.20 -7.50
C LEU A 338 -2.94 20.64 -8.38
N LEU A 339 -2.76 20.62 -9.71
CA LEU A 339 -3.80 20.93 -10.69
C LEU A 339 -4.99 19.98 -10.59
N VAL A 340 -4.74 18.67 -10.61
CA VAL A 340 -5.79 17.64 -10.50
C VAL A 340 -6.49 17.73 -9.15
N SER A 341 -5.76 18.00 -8.07
CA SER A 341 -6.35 18.26 -6.74
C SER A 341 -7.32 19.43 -6.80
N ALA A 342 -6.93 20.56 -7.39
CA ALA A 342 -7.80 21.73 -7.53
C ALA A 342 -9.10 21.39 -8.30
N VAL A 343 -9.01 20.62 -9.38
CA VAL A 343 -10.16 20.14 -10.16
C VAL A 343 -11.07 19.23 -9.31
N LEU A 344 -10.51 18.26 -8.59
CA LEU A 344 -11.27 17.37 -7.70
C LEU A 344 -12.00 18.15 -6.60
N LEU A 345 -11.36 19.18 -6.03
CA LEU A 345 -11.98 20.03 -5.02
C LEU A 345 -13.08 20.92 -5.60
N TRP A 346 -12.93 21.40 -6.83
CA TRP A 346 -13.97 22.14 -7.54
C TRP A 346 -15.20 21.26 -7.81
N ILE A 347 -14.99 20.03 -8.33
CA ILE A 347 -16.06 19.04 -8.53
C ILE A 347 -16.75 18.72 -7.19
N SER A 348 -15.96 18.50 -6.13
CA SER A 348 -16.46 18.25 -4.78
C SER A 348 -17.36 19.37 -4.27
N ALA A 349 -16.97 20.63 -4.48
CA ALA A 349 -17.78 21.79 -4.12
C ALA A 349 -19.09 21.85 -4.93
N GLY A 350 -19.04 21.50 -6.22
CA GLY A 350 -20.22 21.37 -7.08
C GLY A 350 -21.21 20.31 -6.57
N ILE A 351 -20.73 19.09 -6.28
CA ILE A 351 -21.55 17.99 -5.74
C ILE A 351 -22.21 18.41 -4.43
N TRP A 352 -21.47 19.07 -3.53
CA TRP A 352 -22.01 19.54 -2.26
C TRP A 352 -23.09 20.62 -2.44
N LYS A 353 -22.89 21.57 -3.36
CA LYS A 353 -23.88 22.63 -3.67
C LYS A 353 -25.20 22.01 -4.12
N ASN A 354 -25.17 21.06 -5.05
CA ASN A 354 -26.38 20.43 -5.60
C ASN A 354 -27.17 19.65 -4.53
N ARG A 355 -26.48 19.00 -3.59
CA ARG A 355 -27.12 18.26 -2.48
C ARG A 355 -27.87 19.16 -1.50
N ARG A 356 -27.37 20.36 -1.28
CA ARG A 356 -28.04 21.36 -0.42
C ARG A 356 -29.30 21.95 -1.06
N VAL A 357 -29.31 22.16 -2.38
CA VAL A 357 -30.47 22.71 -3.10
C VAL A 357 -31.66 21.74 -3.04
N TYR A 358 -31.43 20.45 -3.28
CA TYR A 358 -32.49 19.43 -3.22
C TYR A 358 -33.21 19.36 -1.86
N SER A 359 -32.48 19.58 -0.76
CA SER A 359 -33.05 19.62 0.60
C SER A 359 -33.86 20.90 0.87
N ARG A 360 -33.57 22.00 0.14
CA ARG A 360 -34.25 23.29 0.26
C ARG A 360 -35.56 23.32 -0.56
N ASP A 361 -35.58 22.67 -1.72
CA ASP A 361 -36.77 22.60 -2.60
C ASP A 361 -37.88 21.66 -2.10
N GLN A 362 -37.54 20.56 -1.41
CA GLN A 362 -38.57 19.79 -0.69
C GLN A 362 -39.31 20.65 0.35
N ARG A 363 -38.64 21.65 0.95
CA ARG A 363 -39.27 22.57 1.90
C ARG A 363 -40.04 23.71 1.24
N SER A 364 -39.60 24.24 0.10
CA SER A 364 -40.37 25.27 -0.63
C SER A 364 -41.68 24.68 -1.20
N GLY A 365 -41.65 23.41 -1.62
CA GLY A 365 -42.82 22.61 -1.97
C GLY A 365 -43.75 22.33 -0.79
N GLN A 366 -43.22 21.92 0.37
CA GLN A 366 -44.04 21.72 1.58
C GLN A 366 -44.63 23.02 2.13
N ARG A 367 -43.96 24.16 1.97
CA ARG A 367 -44.45 25.46 2.46
C ARG A 367 -45.54 26.04 1.55
N LYS A 368 -45.56 25.70 0.26
CA LYS A 368 -46.66 26.04 -0.68
C LYS A 368 -47.84 25.06 -0.62
N SER A 369 -47.65 23.83 -0.13
CA SER A 369 -48.74 22.86 0.08
C SER A 369 -49.31 22.88 1.50
N GLY A 370 -49.04 23.93 2.28
CA GLY A 370 -49.43 24.04 3.69
C GLY A 370 -50.94 24.12 3.97
N ASN A 371 -51.81 24.20 2.96
CA ASN A 371 -53.27 24.27 3.14
C ASN A 371 -54.07 23.10 2.56
N ARG A 372 -53.42 22.12 1.95
CA ARG A 372 -54.02 20.82 1.60
C ARG A 372 -52.87 19.85 1.60
N LEU A 373 -52.78 19.01 2.64
CA LEU A 373 -52.08 17.73 2.71
C LEU A 373 -51.89 17.33 4.19
N SER A 374 -52.99 17.19 4.93
CA SER A 374 -53.05 16.43 6.19
C SER A 374 -52.99 14.90 5.96
N GLY A 375 -52.56 14.44 4.77
CA GLY A 375 -52.59 13.02 4.38
C GLY A 375 -51.28 12.45 3.82
N TRP A 376 -50.16 13.19 3.85
CA TRP A 376 -48.91 12.74 3.20
C TRP A 376 -47.66 12.77 4.10
N SER A 377 -47.83 12.82 5.41
CA SER A 377 -46.73 12.64 6.39
C SER A 377 -46.41 11.18 6.71
N ALA A 378 -46.99 10.21 5.98
CA ALA A 378 -46.72 8.79 6.17
C ALA A 378 -46.49 8.07 4.82
N ARG A 379 -45.41 8.41 4.12
CA ARG A 379 -44.70 7.44 3.28
C ARG A 379 -43.29 7.24 3.83
N MET A 380 -43.21 6.80 5.08
CA MET A 380 -42.30 5.69 5.37
C MET A 380 -42.70 4.54 4.44
N PRO A 381 -41.79 3.69 3.96
CA PRO A 381 -42.21 2.42 3.40
C PRO A 381 -42.93 1.61 4.49
N ALA A 382 -44.25 1.81 4.58
CA ALA A 382 -45.19 0.92 5.25
C ALA A 382 -45.30 -0.36 4.41
N GLY A 383 -44.16 -1.03 4.26
CA GLY A 383 -44.03 -2.44 3.89
C GLY A 383 -43.24 -3.20 4.95
N MET A 384 -43.06 -2.62 6.15
CA MET A 384 -42.27 -3.16 7.26
C MET A 384 -43.11 -3.72 8.42
N ALA A 385 -44.43 -3.85 8.24
CA ALA A 385 -45.28 -4.69 9.06
C ALA A 385 -46.18 -5.48 8.10
N GLY A 386 -45.90 -6.77 7.93
CA GLY A 386 -46.81 -7.69 7.21
C GLY A 386 -46.50 -8.04 5.76
N THR A 387 -45.31 -7.75 5.21
CA THR A 387 -44.89 -8.44 3.98
C THR A 387 -43.90 -9.55 4.33
N GLY A 388 -44.24 -10.79 3.96
CA GLY A 388 -43.45 -12.01 4.18
C GLY A 388 -42.11 -12.01 3.44
N THR A 389 -41.27 -11.02 3.70
CA THR A 389 -39.89 -10.98 3.23
C THR A 389 -39.09 -11.95 4.09
N ARG A 390 -38.64 -13.06 3.46
CA ARG A 390 -37.82 -14.09 4.14
C ARG A 390 -36.65 -13.41 4.88
N PRO A 391 -36.32 -13.79 6.12
CA PRO A 391 -35.25 -13.17 6.91
C PRO A 391 -33.90 -13.00 6.15
N GLY A 392 -33.62 -13.88 5.18
CA GLY A 392 -32.41 -13.82 4.35
C GLY A 392 -32.36 -12.65 3.34
N THR A 393 -33.48 -12.13 2.83
CA THR A 393 -33.45 -11.04 1.83
C THR A 393 -33.13 -9.69 2.46
N GLN A 394 -33.48 -9.50 3.74
CA GLN A 394 -33.12 -8.29 4.50
C GLN A 394 -31.63 -8.31 4.90
N ASP A 395 -31.12 -9.45 5.39
CA ASP A 395 -29.70 -9.61 5.71
C ASP A 395 -28.80 -9.39 4.47
N ARG A 396 -29.22 -9.81 3.27
CA ARG A 396 -28.49 -9.55 2.02
C ARG A 396 -28.37 -8.06 1.71
N LYS A 397 -29.46 -7.31 1.85
CA LYS A 397 -29.48 -5.85 1.58
C LYS A 397 -28.61 -5.07 2.57
N ILE A 398 -28.53 -5.53 3.82
CA ILE A 398 -27.66 -4.95 4.85
C ILE A 398 -26.20 -5.30 4.59
N ALA A 399 -25.92 -6.54 4.19
CA ALA A 399 -24.57 -7.02 3.91
C ALA A 399 -23.94 -6.35 2.68
N LEU A 400 -24.73 -6.10 1.63
CA LEU A 400 -24.27 -5.65 0.30
C LEU A 400 -25.05 -4.41 -0.17
N PRO A 401 -24.82 -3.22 0.42
CA PRO A 401 -25.34 -1.97 -0.12
C PRO A 401 -24.67 -1.61 -1.45
N ALA A 402 -25.33 -0.79 -2.27
CA ALA A 402 -24.89 -0.48 -3.64
C ALA A 402 -23.46 0.10 -3.74
N TYR A 403 -23.02 0.91 -2.77
CA TYR A 403 -21.66 1.44 -2.78
C TYR A 403 -20.62 0.34 -2.61
N LYS A 404 -20.89 -0.70 -1.80
CA LYS A 404 -19.98 -1.84 -1.60
C LYS A 404 -19.77 -2.62 -2.90
N ILE A 405 -20.87 -2.90 -3.59
CA ILE A 405 -20.85 -3.53 -4.92
C ILE A 405 -20.02 -2.68 -5.87
N ALA A 406 -20.33 -1.39 -6.00
CA ALA A 406 -19.64 -0.48 -6.92
C ALA A 406 -18.14 -0.41 -6.67
N TYR A 407 -17.68 -0.12 -5.45
CA TYR A 407 -16.23 0.01 -5.21
C TYR A 407 -15.50 -1.32 -5.31
N SER A 408 -16.13 -2.44 -4.94
CA SER A 408 -15.48 -3.75 -5.09
C SER A 408 -15.24 -4.12 -6.56
N LEU A 409 -16.16 -3.78 -7.46
CA LEU A 409 -15.98 -3.99 -8.89
C LEU A 409 -14.94 -3.02 -9.47
N CYS A 410 -15.03 -1.73 -9.11
CA CYS A 410 -14.04 -0.75 -9.52
C CYS A 410 -12.63 -1.14 -9.05
N PHE A 411 -12.50 -1.74 -7.86
CA PHE A 411 -11.22 -2.19 -7.35
C PHE A 411 -10.52 -3.17 -8.29
N PHE A 412 -11.21 -4.22 -8.75
CA PHE A 412 -10.62 -5.22 -9.65
C PHE A 412 -10.29 -4.64 -11.03
N VAL A 413 -11.16 -3.78 -11.57
CA VAL A 413 -10.92 -3.11 -12.86
C VAL A 413 -9.71 -2.17 -12.77
N ILE A 414 -9.63 -1.37 -11.70
CA ILE A 414 -8.51 -0.44 -11.51
C ILE A 414 -7.22 -1.23 -11.27
N LEU A 415 -7.26 -2.28 -10.45
CA LEU A 415 -6.10 -3.14 -10.20
C LEU A 415 -5.59 -3.79 -11.49
N SER A 416 -6.48 -4.29 -12.36
CA SER A 416 -6.11 -4.89 -13.64
C SER A 416 -5.59 -3.89 -14.67
N VAL A 417 -5.76 -2.58 -14.46
CA VAL A 417 -5.18 -1.53 -15.32
C VAL A 417 -3.84 -1.05 -14.76
N ILE A 418 -3.73 -0.97 -13.44
CA ILE A 418 -2.56 -0.42 -12.74
C ILE A 418 -1.43 -1.42 -12.61
N ARG A 419 -1.73 -2.67 -12.25
CA ARG A 419 -0.72 -3.72 -12.12
C ARG A 419 -0.46 -4.33 -13.49
N GLY A 420 0.61 -3.88 -14.14
CA GLY A 420 1.18 -4.56 -15.31
C GLY A 420 1.58 -5.97 -14.94
N VAL A 421 1.23 -6.97 -15.74
CA VAL A 421 1.58 -8.38 -15.54
C VAL A 421 2.19 -8.92 -16.83
N THR A 422 3.38 -9.52 -16.71
CA THR A 422 4.13 -10.14 -17.82
C THR A 422 3.73 -11.60 -18.01
N ASP A 423 3.61 -12.36 -16.92
CA ASP A 423 3.24 -13.77 -16.91
C ASP A 423 1.94 -14.04 -16.14
N THR A 424 1.15 -14.99 -16.63
CA THR A 424 -0.10 -15.47 -16.00
C THR A 424 0.08 -15.92 -14.54
N SER A 425 1.26 -16.43 -14.20
CA SER A 425 1.60 -16.86 -12.84
C SER A 425 1.52 -15.74 -11.80
N GLU A 426 1.80 -14.49 -12.19
CA GLU A 426 1.74 -13.32 -11.30
C GLU A 426 0.31 -12.83 -11.00
N ILE A 427 -0.66 -13.16 -11.87
CA ILE A 427 -2.05 -12.69 -11.77
C ILE A 427 -2.67 -13.17 -10.45
N GLY A 428 -2.54 -14.47 -10.18
CA GLY A 428 -3.09 -15.09 -8.99
C GLY A 428 -2.49 -14.53 -7.71
N ILE A 429 -1.16 -14.38 -7.67
CA ILE A 429 -0.41 -13.84 -6.54
C ILE A 429 -0.90 -12.42 -6.22
N THR A 430 -0.90 -11.55 -7.23
CA THR A 430 -1.34 -10.16 -7.12
C THR A 430 -2.77 -10.10 -6.58
N LEU A 431 -3.70 -10.81 -7.21
CA LEU A 431 -5.10 -10.73 -6.84
C LEU A 431 -5.35 -11.26 -5.43
N ALA A 432 -4.72 -12.37 -5.03
CA ALA A 432 -4.91 -12.93 -3.69
C ALA A 432 -4.54 -11.91 -2.59
N VAL A 433 -3.36 -11.27 -2.72
CA VAL A 433 -2.82 -10.30 -1.76
C VAL A 433 -3.73 -9.07 -1.64
N TYR A 434 -4.07 -8.43 -2.75
CA TYR A 434 -4.87 -7.20 -2.73
C TYR A 434 -6.34 -7.44 -2.40
N THR A 435 -6.89 -8.61 -2.72
CA THR A 435 -8.26 -8.98 -2.33
C THR A 435 -8.36 -9.18 -0.81
N GLY A 436 -7.29 -9.64 -0.14
CA GLY A 436 -7.22 -9.68 1.33
C GLY A 436 -7.39 -8.29 1.96
N ALA A 437 -6.67 -7.28 1.44
CA ALA A 437 -6.80 -5.89 1.89
C ALA A 437 -8.20 -5.32 1.62
N LEU A 438 -8.79 -5.60 0.44
CA LEU A 438 -10.16 -5.23 0.13
C LEU A 438 -11.16 -5.85 1.11
N ALA A 439 -11.00 -7.15 1.42
CA ALA A 439 -11.87 -7.87 2.35
C ALA A 439 -11.82 -7.29 3.76
N ALA A 440 -10.64 -6.88 4.23
CA ALA A 440 -10.48 -6.20 5.51
C ALA A 440 -11.33 -4.90 5.58
N VAL A 441 -11.30 -4.06 4.54
CA VAL A 441 -12.14 -2.84 4.48
C VAL A 441 -13.62 -3.20 4.38
N PHE A 442 -13.94 -4.19 3.55
CA PHE A 442 -15.32 -4.57 3.23
C PHE A 442 -16.08 -5.14 4.45
N PHE A 443 -15.42 -5.95 5.27
CA PHE A 443 -16.04 -6.63 6.42
C PHE A 443 -16.05 -5.76 7.68
N ALA A 444 -15.09 -4.84 7.84
CA ALA A 444 -15.10 -3.90 8.97
C ALA A 444 -16.43 -3.13 9.05
N ASP A 445 -16.90 -2.68 7.89
CA ASP A 445 -18.08 -1.83 7.75
C ASP A 445 -19.39 -2.51 8.19
N THR A 446 -19.41 -3.85 8.20
CA THR A 446 -20.59 -4.67 8.55
C THR A 446 -21.10 -4.41 9.96
N CYS A 447 -20.20 -4.12 10.90
CA CYS A 447 -20.55 -3.87 12.29
C CYS A 447 -20.86 -2.39 12.59
N GLU A 448 -20.28 -1.45 11.84
CA GLU A 448 -20.59 -0.03 12.00
C GLU A 448 -21.90 0.38 11.32
N LEU A 449 -22.28 -0.24 10.20
CA LEU A 449 -23.57 0.00 9.55
C LEU A 449 -24.74 -0.14 10.55
N GLU A 450 -24.68 -1.13 11.44
CA GLU A 450 -25.71 -1.34 12.47
C GLU A 450 -25.74 -0.26 13.54
N ARG A 451 -24.56 0.21 13.97
CA ARG A 451 -24.43 1.27 14.99
C ARG A 451 -24.83 2.63 14.44
N ARG A 452 -24.45 2.92 13.19
CA ARG A 452 -24.67 4.20 12.53
C ARG A 452 -26.15 4.47 12.25
N GLU A 453 -26.95 3.44 12.00
CA GLU A 453 -28.39 3.58 11.74
C GLU A 453 -29.27 3.51 13.00
N LYS A 454 -28.69 3.44 14.21
CA LYS A 454 -29.40 3.14 15.49
C LYS A 454 -30.22 1.84 15.47
N ARG A 455 -29.99 0.98 14.46
CA ARG A 455 -30.60 -0.35 14.37
C ARG A 455 -29.96 -1.34 15.32
N TRP A 456 -28.75 -1.06 15.80
CA TRP A 456 -28.05 -1.86 16.80
C TRP A 456 -28.86 -2.02 18.10
N GLU A 457 -29.55 -0.98 18.56
CA GLU A 457 -30.39 -1.05 19.77
C GLU A 457 -31.52 -2.07 19.61
N ILE A 458 -32.17 -2.08 18.44
CA ILE A 458 -33.20 -3.05 18.06
C ILE A 458 -32.58 -4.44 17.88
N PHE A 459 -31.38 -4.52 17.27
CA PHE A 459 -30.68 -5.77 17.04
C PHE A 459 -30.30 -6.45 18.35
N CYS A 460 -29.89 -5.68 19.36
CA CYS A 460 -29.59 -6.16 20.71
C CYS A 460 -30.78 -6.78 21.44
N LEU A 461 -32.02 -6.45 21.06
CA LEU A 461 -33.23 -7.07 21.62
C LEU A 461 -33.41 -8.53 21.16
N PHE A 462 -32.76 -8.95 20.08
CA PHE A 462 -32.87 -10.34 19.62
C PHE A 462 -32.08 -11.30 20.54
N PRO A 463 -32.59 -12.54 20.72
CA PRO A 463 -31.86 -13.61 21.39
C PRO A 463 -30.47 -13.78 20.80
N GLU A 464 -29.47 -14.06 21.64
CA GLU A 464 -28.07 -14.19 21.22
C GLU A 464 -27.87 -15.17 20.06
N LYS A 465 -28.54 -16.33 20.11
CA LYS A 465 -28.48 -17.35 19.04
C LYS A 465 -28.97 -16.82 17.69
N GLN A 466 -29.88 -15.84 17.68
CA GLN A 466 -30.36 -15.21 16.44
C GLN A 466 -29.39 -14.14 15.95
N ARG A 467 -28.80 -13.36 16.86
CA ARG A 467 -27.77 -12.36 16.51
C ARG A 467 -26.54 -12.99 15.88
N VAL A 468 -26.00 -14.05 16.50
CA VAL A 468 -24.85 -14.80 15.96
C VAL A 468 -25.18 -15.35 14.57
N ARG A 469 -26.37 -15.94 14.38
CA ARG A 469 -26.81 -16.45 13.07
C ARG A 469 -26.96 -15.35 12.01
N ALA A 470 -27.51 -14.19 12.37
CA ALA A 470 -27.65 -13.07 11.44
C ALA A 470 -26.27 -12.54 11.01
N VAL A 471 -25.34 -12.41 11.96
CA VAL A 471 -23.96 -12.00 11.68
C VAL A 471 -23.26 -13.01 10.77
N LEU A 472 -23.34 -14.31 11.06
CA LEU A 472 -22.76 -15.36 10.20
C LEU A 472 -23.36 -15.37 8.79
N ARG A 473 -24.67 -15.17 8.64
CA ARG A 473 -25.31 -15.05 7.32
C ARG A 473 -24.73 -13.88 6.52
N ARG A 474 -24.46 -12.74 7.17
CA ARG A 474 -23.90 -11.56 6.52
C ARG A 474 -22.45 -11.74 6.13
N ILE A 475 -21.62 -12.32 7.02
CA ILE A 475 -20.25 -12.72 6.69
C ILE A 475 -20.27 -13.61 5.44
N ARG A 476 -21.16 -14.61 5.41
CA ARG A 476 -21.32 -15.49 4.24
C ARG A 476 -21.68 -14.73 2.97
N TYR A 477 -22.65 -13.80 3.00
CA TYR A 477 -23.03 -13.03 1.81
C TYR A 477 -21.89 -12.14 1.30
N GLN A 478 -21.12 -11.52 2.20
CA GLN A 478 -20.00 -10.65 1.81
C GLN A 478 -18.83 -11.45 1.27
N TRP A 479 -18.49 -12.56 1.93
CA TRP A 479 -17.44 -13.48 1.49
C TRP A 479 -17.75 -14.03 0.10
N LEU A 480 -18.95 -14.57 -0.12
CA LEU A 480 -19.36 -15.09 -1.44
C LEU A 480 -19.31 -14.01 -2.53
N TRP A 481 -19.66 -12.77 -2.21
CA TRP A 481 -19.59 -11.66 -3.17
C TRP A 481 -18.16 -11.32 -3.55
N ILE A 482 -17.27 -11.13 -2.57
CA ILE A 482 -15.86 -10.79 -2.84
C ILE A 482 -15.17 -11.93 -3.58
N CYS A 483 -15.37 -13.18 -3.19
CA CYS A 483 -14.83 -14.33 -3.91
C CYS A 483 -15.30 -14.35 -5.37
N ALA A 484 -16.61 -14.20 -5.62
CA ALA A 484 -17.14 -14.17 -6.98
C ALA A 484 -16.55 -13.01 -7.81
N ALA A 485 -16.45 -11.82 -7.21
CA ALA A 485 -15.84 -10.67 -7.88
C ALA A 485 -14.34 -10.89 -8.16
N ALA A 486 -13.60 -11.52 -7.24
CA ALA A 486 -12.18 -11.84 -7.41
C ALA A 486 -11.95 -12.91 -8.48
N TYR A 487 -12.79 -13.95 -8.53
CA TYR A 487 -12.70 -15.00 -9.54
C TYR A 487 -12.90 -14.43 -10.95
N LEU A 488 -13.89 -13.53 -11.11
CA LEU A 488 -14.10 -12.81 -12.35
C LEU A 488 -12.98 -11.80 -12.63
N GLY A 489 -12.43 -11.19 -11.58
CA GLY A 489 -11.32 -10.25 -11.66
C GLY A 489 -10.04 -10.84 -12.26
N TYR A 490 -9.80 -12.14 -12.08
CA TYR A 490 -8.67 -12.86 -12.71
C TYR A 490 -8.67 -12.69 -14.23
N TRP A 491 -9.83 -12.84 -14.86
CA TRP A 491 -9.98 -12.76 -16.31
C TRP A 491 -9.82 -11.35 -16.86
N LEU A 492 -9.95 -10.32 -16.03
CA LEU A 492 -9.71 -8.95 -16.47
C LEU A 492 -8.26 -8.74 -16.90
N PHE A 493 -7.29 -9.41 -16.27
CA PHE A 493 -5.86 -9.24 -16.57
C PHE A 493 -5.46 -9.72 -17.97
N PHE A 494 -6.25 -10.60 -18.60
CA PHE A 494 -5.98 -11.06 -19.97
C PHE A 494 -6.06 -9.94 -21.03
N TRP A 495 -6.65 -8.79 -20.70
CA TRP A 495 -6.61 -7.62 -21.58
C TRP A 495 -5.18 -7.13 -21.85
N GLN A 496 -4.25 -7.37 -20.90
CA GLN A 496 -2.84 -7.01 -21.01
C GLN A 496 -2.03 -7.98 -21.89
N ARG A 497 -2.63 -9.10 -22.34
CA ARG A 497 -1.98 -10.17 -23.10
C ARG A 497 -0.72 -10.75 -22.40
N PRO A 498 -0.85 -11.28 -21.17
CA PRO A 498 0.26 -11.93 -20.48
C PRO A 498 0.71 -13.20 -21.22
N LEU A 499 1.96 -13.58 -21.05
CA LEU A 499 2.50 -14.85 -21.54
C LEU A 499 1.71 -16.00 -20.91
N CYS A 500 1.21 -16.89 -21.78
CA CYS A 500 0.36 -18.01 -21.38
C CYS A 500 1.12 -19.31 -21.58
N GLY A 501 1.07 -20.18 -20.56
CA GLY A 501 1.58 -21.54 -20.64
C GLY A 501 0.60 -22.51 -21.30
N THR A 502 0.81 -23.80 -21.07
CA THR A 502 -0.12 -24.84 -21.54
C THR A 502 -1.45 -24.77 -20.79
N PHE A 503 -2.55 -25.19 -21.43
CA PHE A 503 -3.88 -25.18 -20.81
C PHE A 503 -3.93 -25.88 -19.44
N ARG A 504 -3.17 -26.96 -19.25
CA ARG A 504 -3.11 -27.71 -17.98
C ARG A 504 -2.45 -26.88 -16.87
N GLN A 505 -1.38 -26.16 -17.19
CA GLN A 505 -0.68 -25.27 -16.24
C GLN A 505 -1.57 -24.08 -15.87
N GLU A 506 -2.20 -23.43 -16.85
CA GLU A 506 -3.14 -22.32 -16.62
C GLU A 506 -4.32 -22.72 -15.73
N ALA A 507 -4.91 -23.89 -15.99
CA ALA A 507 -5.97 -24.42 -15.15
C ALA A 507 -5.49 -24.70 -13.71
N GLY A 508 -4.26 -25.19 -13.55
CA GLY A 508 -3.62 -25.39 -12.25
C GLY A 508 -3.42 -24.07 -11.50
N LEU A 509 -2.82 -23.07 -12.15
CA LEU A 509 -2.59 -21.73 -11.59
C LEU A 509 -3.89 -21.08 -11.14
N TYR A 510 -4.94 -21.15 -11.97
CA TYR A 510 -6.25 -20.63 -11.62
C TYR A 510 -6.86 -21.38 -10.42
N LEU A 511 -6.76 -22.71 -10.35
CA LEU A 511 -7.27 -23.49 -9.21
C LEU A 511 -6.55 -23.16 -7.90
N MET A 512 -5.23 -23.01 -7.93
CA MET A 512 -4.44 -22.60 -6.77
C MET A 512 -4.84 -21.20 -6.30
N TYR A 513 -4.98 -20.27 -7.24
CA TYR A 513 -5.49 -18.93 -6.96
C TYR A 513 -6.87 -18.95 -6.31
N LEU A 514 -7.82 -19.75 -6.83
CA LEU A 514 -9.16 -19.88 -6.25
C LEU A 514 -9.10 -20.32 -4.78
N ALA A 515 -8.24 -21.29 -4.46
CA ALA A 515 -8.04 -21.73 -3.08
C ALA A 515 -7.47 -20.61 -2.20
N ALA A 516 -6.37 -19.99 -2.63
CA ALA A 516 -5.68 -18.94 -1.87
C ALA A 516 -6.57 -17.72 -1.61
N VAL A 517 -7.24 -17.19 -2.65
CA VAL A 517 -8.08 -15.99 -2.49
C VAL A 517 -9.31 -16.27 -1.61
N THR A 518 -9.84 -17.49 -1.63
CA THR A 518 -10.98 -17.90 -0.80
C THR A 518 -10.67 -17.85 0.68
N VAL A 519 -9.49 -18.36 1.06
CA VAL A 519 -9.04 -18.40 2.45
C VAL A 519 -8.62 -17.01 2.90
N ASN A 520 -7.81 -16.30 2.10
CA ASN A 520 -7.34 -14.95 2.41
C ASN A 520 -8.47 -13.96 2.63
N THR A 521 -9.49 -13.97 1.77
CA THR A 521 -10.66 -13.11 1.93
C THR A 521 -11.44 -13.39 3.21
N LEU A 522 -11.58 -14.67 3.57
CA LEU A 522 -12.27 -15.06 4.80
C LEU A 522 -11.47 -14.64 6.03
N PHE A 523 -10.17 -14.90 6.04
CA PHE A 523 -9.27 -14.58 7.16
C PHE A 523 -9.22 -13.07 7.43
N PHE A 524 -8.80 -12.26 6.46
CA PHE A 524 -8.71 -10.81 6.64
C PHE A 524 -10.08 -10.17 6.88
N GLY A 525 -11.14 -10.71 6.28
CA GLY A 525 -12.51 -10.26 6.53
C GLY A 525 -12.95 -10.49 7.98
N VAL A 526 -12.81 -11.71 8.49
CA VAL A 526 -13.20 -12.07 9.86
C VAL A 526 -12.31 -11.39 10.89
N LEU A 527 -11.00 -11.30 10.64
CA LEU A 527 -10.04 -10.56 11.47
C LEU A 527 -10.48 -9.10 11.65
N SER A 528 -10.74 -8.41 10.53
CA SER A 528 -11.13 -7.00 10.54
C SER A 528 -12.45 -6.76 11.27
N MET A 529 -13.43 -7.63 11.05
CA MET A 529 -14.70 -7.57 11.76
C MET A 529 -14.53 -7.82 13.27
N THR A 530 -13.67 -8.76 13.64
CA THR A 530 -13.38 -9.10 15.04
C THR A 530 -12.72 -7.91 15.74
N LEU A 531 -11.67 -7.35 15.15
CA LEU A 531 -10.99 -6.16 15.67
C LEU A 531 -11.97 -4.97 15.81
N THR A 532 -12.83 -4.74 14.81
CA THR A 532 -13.89 -3.71 14.88
C THR A 532 -14.80 -3.89 16.09
N ASN A 533 -15.23 -5.12 16.35
CA ASN A 533 -16.10 -5.45 17.48
C ASN A 533 -15.38 -5.36 18.82
N ARG A 534 -14.13 -5.82 18.89
CA ARG A 534 -13.33 -5.88 20.12
C ARG A 534 -13.00 -4.50 20.67
N PHE A 535 -12.64 -3.57 19.79
CA PHE A 535 -12.27 -2.19 20.13
C PHE A 535 -13.43 -1.21 20.00
N ARG A 536 -14.59 -1.68 19.54
CA ARG A 536 -15.77 -0.84 19.24
C ARG A 536 -15.42 0.33 18.31
N ASN A 537 -14.51 0.09 17.37
CA ASN A 537 -13.96 1.11 16.49
C ASN A 537 -13.66 0.49 15.12
N LEU A 538 -14.34 0.97 14.08
CA LEU A 538 -14.17 0.53 12.69
C LEU A 538 -12.70 0.46 12.26
N TRP A 539 -11.95 1.45 12.69
CA TRP A 539 -10.59 1.67 12.23
C TRP A 539 -9.57 0.83 12.97
N ALA A 540 -9.90 0.35 14.16
CA ALA A 540 -9.12 -0.73 14.75
C ALA A 540 -9.25 -2.01 13.91
N GLY A 541 -10.42 -2.21 13.26
CA GLY A 541 -10.62 -3.24 12.25
C GLY A 541 -9.79 -3.02 10.99
N ILE A 542 -10.06 -1.92 10.29
CA ILE A 542 -9.40 -1.60 9.02
C ILE A 542 -7.89 -1.43 9.20
N GLY A 543 -7.47 -0.49 10.06
CA GLY A 543 -6.07 -0.18 10.29
C GLY A 543 -5.30 -1.33 10.94
N GLY A 544 -5.90 -2.04 11.90
CA GLY A 544 -5.27 -3.20 12.52
C GLY A 544 -5.07 -4.36 11.54
N SER A 545 -6.05 -4.62 10.67
CA SER A 545 -5.93 -5.67 9.66
C SER A 545 -4.98 -5.28 8.53
N ILE A 546 -4.96 -4.01 8.12
CA ILE A 546 -3.98 -3.52 7.12
C ILE A 546 -2.57 -3.57 7.69
N ALA A 547 -2.36 -3.24 8.96
CA ALA A 547 -1.04 -3.37 9.59
C ALA A 547 -0.57 -4.84 9.65
N ILE A 548 -1.47 -5.77 9.97
CA ILE A 548 -1.18 -7.21 9.92
C ILE A 548 -0.90 -7.66 8.48
N TRP A 549 -1.69 -7.19 7.51
CA TRP A 549 -1.49 -7.45 6.08
C TRP A 549 -0.14 -6.94 5.60
N MET A 550 0.28 -5.74 5.98
CA MET A 550 1.60 -5.18 5.67
C MET A 550 2.73 -5.99 6.28
N LEU A 551 2.59 -6.37 7.56
CA LEU A 551 3.59 -7.19 8.23
C LEU A 551 3.76 -8.52 7.48
N MET A 552 2.65 -9.17 7.12
CA MET A 552 2.63 -10.41 6.35
C MET A 552 3.19 -10.24 4.92
N ASN A 553 3.07 -9.06 4.32
CA ASN A 553 3.58 -8.75 2.99
C ASN A 553 5.02 -8.17 3.01
N SER A 554 5.70 -8.19 4.16
CA SER A 554 7.05 -7.64 4.31
C SER A 554 8.09 -8.74 4.45
N THR A 555 9.36 -8.42 4.16
CA THR A 555 10.51 -9.31 4.40
C THR A 555 10.63 -9.72 5.87
N VAL A 556 10.20 -8.85 6.79
CA VAL A 556 10.09 -9.19 8.23
C VAL A 556 9.04 -10.29 8.44
N GLY A 557 7.89 -10.19 7.79
CA GLY A 557 6.85 -11.22 7.86
C GLY A 557 7.31 -12.55 7.30
N GLU A 558 8.04 -12.53 6.19
CA GLU A 558 8.64 -13.72 5.59
C GLU A 558 9.64 -14.39 6.54
N ARG A 559 10.54 -13.63 7.15
CA ARG A 559 11.48 -14.15 8.17
C ARG A 559 10.79 -14.67 9.43
N LEU A 560 9.67 -14.05 9.84
CA LEU A 560 8.97 -14.42 11.07
C LEU A 560 8.06 -15.65 10.90
N PHE A 561 7.38 -15.77 9.76
CA PHE A 561 6.33 -16.77 9.56
C PHE A 561 6.68 -17.81 8.49
N GLY A 562 7.54 -17.49 7.52
CA GLY A 562 7.87 -18.36 6.38
C GLY A 562 6.61 -18.96 5.75
N ASN A 563 6.61 -20.29 5.57
CA ASN A 563 5.48 -21.04 5.00
C ASN A 563 4.20 -21.01 5.86
N TRP A 564 4.26 -20.56 7.12
CA TRP A 564 3.07 -20.39 7.99
C TRP A 564 2.38 -19.04 7.78
N ASN A 565 2.92 -18.17 6.93
CA ASN A 565 2.33 -16.88 6.62
C ASN A 565 0.98 -17.07 5.88
N PRO A 566 -0.13 -16.48 6.33
CA PRO A 566 -1.40 -16.47 5.58
C PRO A 566 -1.28 -15.98 4.13
N LEU A 567 -0.28 -15.15 3.83
CA LEU A 567 0.03 -14.67 2.48
C LEU A 567 1.15 -15.48 1.80
N ALA A 568 1.52 -16.67 2.29
CA ALA A 568 2.60 -17.50 1.73
C ALA A 568 2.40 -17.88 0.26
N PHE A 569 1.17 -17.81 -0.27
CA PHE A 569 0.92 -18.00 -1.71
C PHE A 569 1.69 -17.00 -2.58
N GLN A 570 2.07 -15.84 -2.03
CA GLN A 570 2.86 -14.84 -2.74
C GLN A 570 4.34 -15.21 -2.90
N SER A 571 4.92 -15.89 -1.92
CA SER A 571 6.32 -16.30 -1.93
C SER A 571 6.50 -17.70 -2.53
N ARG A 572 5.52 -18.17 -3.31
CA ARG A 572 5.57 -19.49 -3.95
C ARG A 572 6.62 -19.45 -5.06
N ASP A 573 7.43 -20.50 -5.13
CA ASP A 573 8.34 -20.68 -6.24
C ASP A 573 7.55 -20.86 -7.56
N LEU A 574 7.93 -20.08 -8.56
CA LEU A 574 7.31 -20.12 -9.90
C LEU A 574 7.94 -21.23 -10.77
N LEU A 575 9.15 -21.66 -10.44
CA LEU A 575 9.92 -22.67 -11.16
C LEU A 575 9.54 -24.09 -10.75
N GLU A 576 8.99 -24.28 -9.55
CA GLU A 576 8.48 -25.56 -9.06
C GLU A 576 6.94 -25.56 -8.91
N PRO A 577 6.16 -25.95 -9.94
CA PRO A 577 4.69 -26.00 -9.88
C PRO A 577 4.14 -26.94 -8.80
N GLY A 578 4.99 -27.83 -8.26
CA GLY A 578 4.67 -28.78 -7.20
C GLY A 578 4.86 -28.21 -5.79
N ASP A 579 5.37 -26.99 -5.62
CA ASP A 579 5.53 -26.39 -4.30
C ASP A 579 4.16 -26.05 -3.68
N LEU A 580 3.78 -26.87 -2.70
CA LEU A 580 2.57 -26.73 -1.91
C LEU A 580 2.87 -26.20 -0.50
N GLY A 581 4.09 -25.71 -0.23
CA GLY A 581 4.49 -25.16 1.06
C GLY A 581 3.57 -24.04 1.55
N TRP A 582 3.09 -23.22 0.62
CA TRP A 582 2.13 -22.14 0.88
C TRP A 582 0.78 -22.61 1.48
N MET A 583 0.39 -23.87 1.30
CA MET A 583 -0.85 -24.41 1.87
C MET A 583 -0.84 -24.42 3.41
N LEU A 584 0.35 -24.51 4.03
CA LEU A 584 0.48 -24.43 5.49
C LEU A 584 -0.01 -23.08 6.02
N GLY A 585 0.33 -22.00 5.33
CA GLY A 585 -0.15 -20.65 5.60
C GLY A 585 -1.66 -20.53 5.52
N GLU A 586 -2.27 -21.12 4.49
CA GLU A 586 -3.73 -21.13 4.32
C GLU A 586 -4.42 -21.98 5.39
N CYS A 587 -3.85 -23.12 5.78
CA CYS A 587 -4.34 -23.92 6.90
C CYS A 587 -4.27 -23.13 8.22
N ALA A 588 -3.17 -22.40 8.46
CA ALA A 588 -3.02 -21.53 9.63
C ALA A 588 -4.06 -20.40 9.62
N ALA A 589 -4.30 -19.77 8.47
CA ALA A 589 -5.32 -18.74 8.28
C ALA A 589 -6.73 -19.26 8.55
N LEU A 590 -7.07 -20.47 8.09
CA LEU A 590 -8.35 -21.14 8.39
C LEU A 590 -8.49 -21.47 9.88
N ALA A 591 -7.44 -21.98 10.52
CA ALA A 591 -7.45 -22.26 11.95
C ALA A 591 -7.67 -20.99 12.77
N ALA A 592 -6.94 -19.92 12.45
CA ALA A 592 -7.11 -18.61 13.09
C ALA A 592 -8.53 -18.07 12.87
N THR A 593 -9.07 -18.19 11.65
CA THR A 593 -10.45 -17.81 11.32
C THR A 593 -11.48 -18.58 12.17
N ALA A 594 -11.30 -19.89 12.32
CA ALA A 594 -12.19 -20.73 13.13
C ALA A 594 -12.19 -20.29 14.60
N VAL A 595 -11.01 -19.96 15.15
CA VAL A 595 -10.87 -19.41 16.51
C VAL A 595 -11.61 -18.08 16.62
N LEU A 596 -11.43 -17.15 15.68
CA LEU A 596 -12.11 -15.84 15.69
C LEU A 596 -13.64 -15.97 15.62
N LEU A 597 -14.15 -16.88 14.77
CA LEU A 597 -15.58 -17.17 14.68
C LEU A 597 -16.12 -17.83 15.96
N ALA A 598 -15.35 -18.71 16.62
CA ALA A 598 -15.72 -19.31 17.90
C ALA A 598 -15.79 -18.28 19.04
N LEU A 599 -15.00 -17.20 18.97
CA LEU A 599 -15.02 -16.08 19.93
C LEU A 599 -16.18 -15.10 19.69
N LEU A 600 -16.80 -15.11 18.50
CA LEU A 600 -17.86 -14.20 18.10
C LEU A 600 -19.04 -14.10 19.10
N PRO A 601 -19.59 -15.20 19.66
CA PRO A 601 -20.69 -15.12 20.62
C PRO A 601 -20.31 -14.36 21.89
N LYS A 602 -19.10 -14.62 22.43
CA LYS A 602 -18.58 -13.93 23.62
C LYS A 602 -18.44 -12.43 23.40
N MET A 603 -18.05 -12.02 22.20
CA MET A 603 -17.89 -10.61 21.84
C MET A 603 -19.24 -9.90 21.67
N ILE A 604 -20.21 -10.57 21.05
CA ILE A 604 -21.58 -10.05 20.91
C ILE A 604 -22.26 -9.90 22.28
N ARG A 605 -22.00 -10.81 23.25
CA ARG A 605 -22.48 -10.67 24.64
C ARG A 605 -21.91 -9.43 25.35
N LYS A 606 -20.59 -9.20 25.26
CA LYS A 606 -19.93 -8.03 25.88
C LYS A 606 -20.38 -6.70 25.28
N GLY A 607 -20.91 -6.69 24.05
CA GLY A 607 -21.47 -5.51 23.39
C GLY A 607 -22.83 -5.04 23.94
N VAL A 608 -23.52 -5.83 24.77
CA VAL A 608 -24.86 -5.49 25.32
C VAL A 608 -24.79 -4.87 26.72
N ARG A 609 -23.72 -5.12 27.48
CA ARG A 609 -23.63 -4.75 28.91
C ARG A 609 -23.13 -3.32 29.19
N GLY A 610 -22.87 -2.52 28.17
CA GLY A 610 -22.43 -1.13 28.32
C GLY A 610 -22.37 -0.44 27.00
#